data_AF-A0A545S8W9-F1
#
_entry.id   AF-A0A545S8W9-F1
#
_cell.length_a   1.000
_cell.length_b   1.000
_cell.length_c   1.000
_cell.angle_alpha   90.00
_cell.angle_beta   90.00
_cell.angle_gamma   90.00
#
_symmetry.space_group_name_H-M   'P 1'
#
loop_
_entity.id
_entity.type
_entity.pdbx_description
1 polymer ?
#
loop_
_entity_poly.entity_id
_entity_poly.type
_entity_poly.pdbx_seq_one_letter_code
_entity_poly.pdbx_strand_id
1 'polypeptide(L)'
;MKENGKTTPMPISQSDRFTLKLIRLDDNKTVDVMKNLTVVDAINGKIRFFMAAGEVEALLTERGTKEDRYYLKPVYSLVIEATTQINGVFVARIGKVYVG
;
A
#
# COMPACT_ATOMS: atom_id res chain seq x y z
N MET A 1 -15.71 -17.95 2.36
CA MET A 1 -15.78 -19.13 1.46
C MET A 1 -16.29 -18.66 0.11
N LYS A 2 -15.72 -19.17 -0.99
CA LYS A 2 -16.03 -18.74 -2.37
C LYS A 2 -17.46 -19.13 -2.75
N GLU A 3 -18.24 -18.18 -3.26
CA GLU A 3 -19.45 -18.47 -4.02
C GLU A 3 -19.30 -17.82 -5.42
N ASN A 4 -19.23 -18.66 -6.45
CA ASN A 4 -19.47 -18.31 -7.86
C ASN A 4 -18.60 -17.25 -8.54
N GLY A 5 -17.27 -17.39 -8.53
CA GLY A 5 -16.39 -16.79 -9.55
C GLY A 5 -16.42 -15.25 -9.68
N LYS A 6 -17.20 -14.57 -8.85
CA LYS A 6 -17.25 -13.13 -8.66
C LYS A 6 -16.43 -12.86 -7.41
N THR A 7 -15.49 -11.94 -7.51
CA THR A 7 -14.90 -11.31 -6.33
C THR A 7 -16.06 -10.73 -5.52
N THR A 8 -16.36 -11.36 -4.38
CA THR A 8 -17.35 -10.84 -3.43
C THR A 8 -16.91 -9.42 -3.09
N PRO A 9 -17.79 -8.41 -3.24
CA PRO A 9 -17.48 -7.05 -2.83
C PRO A 9 -16.99 -7.08 -1.38
N MET A 10 -15.93 -6.34 -1.09
CA MET A 10 -15.45 -6.16 0.27
C MET A 10 -15.93 -4.79 0.74
N PRO A 11 -17.18 -4.67 1.20
CA PRO A 11 -17.70 -3.39 1.66
C PRO A 11 -16.88 -2.91 2.85
N ILE A 12 -16.50 -1.64 2.80
CA ILE A 12 -15.85 -0.91 3.89
C ILE A 12 -16.76 0.23 4.34
N SER A 13 -16.75 0.51 5.64
CA SER A 13 -17.51 1.57 6.27
C SER A 13 -16.66 2.84 6.47
N GLN A 14 -17.29 3.99 6.64
CA GLN A 14 -16.60 5.22 7.04
C GLN A 14 -16.00 5.14 8.46
N SER A 15 -16.50 4.23 9.30
CA SER A 15 -15.95 3.96 10.64
C SER A 15 -14.73 3.03 10.61
N ASP A 16 -14.44 2.38 9.48
CA ASP A 16 -13.28 1.50 9.35
C ASP A 16 -11.99 2.31 9.46
N ARG A 17 -10.95 1.67 10.00
CA ARG A 17 -9.64 2.28 10.20
C ARG A 17 -8.62 1.62 9.29
N PHE A 18 -7.93 2.42 8.50
CA PHE A 18 -6.85 2.00 7.64
C PHE A 18 -5.57 2.74 8.04
N THR A 19 -4.50 2.00 8.29
CA THR A 19 -3.16 2.55 8.53
C THR A 19 -2.26 2.03 7.43
N LEU A 20 -1.65 2.95 6.67
CA LEU A 20 -0.79 2.60 5.57
C LEU A 20 0.66 2.92 5.93
N LYS A 21 1.53 1.91 5.81
CA LYS A 21 2.95 1.96 6.17
C LYS A 21 3.78 1.71 4.94
N LEU A 22 4.77 2.58 4.71
CA LEU A 22 5.82 2.35 3.75
C LEU A 22 7.02 1.74 4.48
N ILE A 23 7.42 0.53 4.08
CA ILE A 23 8.46 -0.24 4.74
C ILE A 23 9.62 -0.44 3.77
N ARG A 24 10.84 -0.09 4.17
CA ARG A 24 12.04 -0.31 3.36
C ARG A 24 12.39 -1.80 3.35
N LEU A 25 12.77 -2.32 2.19
CA LEU A 25 12.92 -3.78 1.98
C LEU A 25 14.23 -4.35 2.55
N ASP A 26 15.26 -3.54 2.72
CA ASP A 26 16.59 -3.98 3.18
C ASP A 26 16.67 -4.12 4.70
N ASP A 27 16.06 -3.21 5.46
CA ASP A 27 16.12 -3.14 6.92
C ASP A 27 14.74 -3.31 7.60
N ASN A 28 13.67 -3.50 6.82
CA ASN A 28 12.28 -3.56 7.30
C ASN A 28 11.85 -2.35 8.15
N LYS A 29 12.54 -1.21 8.03
CA LYS A 29 12.19 0.01 8.77
C LYS A 29 10.94 0.64 8.16
N THR A 30 10.00 1.03 9.02
CA THR A 30 8.88 1.87 8.62
C THR A 30 9.41 3.27 8.36
N VAL A 31 9.33 3.71 7.12
CA VAL A 31 9.80 5.03 6.67
C VAL A 31 8.71 6.07 6.81
N ASP A 32 7.46 5.67 6.59
CA ASP A 32 6.32 6.56 6.73
C ASP A 32 5.06 5.81 7.15
N VAL A 33 4.19 6.53 7.86
CA VAL A 33 2.84 6.11 8.23
C VAL A 33 1.87 7.15 7.69
N MET A 34 1.27 6.83 6.54
CA MET A 34 0.44 7.77 5.81
C MET A 34 -0.94 7.86 6.45
N LYS A 35 -1.35 9.09 6.79
CA LYS A 35 -2.61 9.40 7.47
C LYS A 35 -3.72 9.89 6.51
N ASN A 36 -3.35 10.29 5.30
CA ASN A 36 -4.26 10.88 4.30
C ASN A 36 -4.85 9.81 3.38
N LEU A 37 -5.61 8.89 3.97
CA LEU A 37 -6.36 7.86 3.26
C LEU A 37 -7.79 8.35 3.01
N THR A 38 -8.28 8.17 1.79
CA THR A 38 -9.63 8.51 1.37
C THR A 38 -10.34 7.27 0.84
N VAL A 39 -11.60 7.08 1.24
CA VAL A 39 -12.45 6.03 0.67
C VAL A 39 -13.00 6.54 -0.66
N VAL A 40 -12.71 5.84 -1.75
CA VAL A 40 -13.17 6.20 -3.10
C VAL A 40 -14.41 5.39 -3.49
N ASP A 41 -14.48 4.14 -3.04
CA ASP A 41 -15.59 3.24 -3.32
C ASP A 41 -15.77 2.29 -2.13
N ALA A 42 -16.69 2.67 -1.24
CA ALA A 42 -16.98 1.94 -0.03
C ALA A 42 -17.52 0.53 -0.32
N ILE A 43 -18.35 0.36 -1.36
CA ILE A 43 -19.00 -0.92 -1.69
C ILE A 43 -17.96 -1.94 -2.17
N ASN A 44 -16.97 -1.48 -2.94
CA ASN A 44 -15.93 -2.34 -3.50
C ASN A 44 -14.61 -2.32 -2.73
N GLY A 45 -14.56 -1.71 -1.54
CA GLY A 45 -13.36 -1.71 -0.70
C GLY A 45 -12.20 -0.89 -1.26
N LYS A 46 -12.46 0.13 -2.09
CA LYS A 46 -11.40 0.93 -2.71
C LYS A 46 -11.08 2.14 -1.85
N ILE A 47 -9.82 2.21 -1.47
CA ILE A 47 -9.21 3.35 -0.81
C ILE A 47 -8.14 3.96 -1.71
N ARG A 48 -7.89 5.25 -1.56
CA ARG A 48 -6.83 5.99 -2.23
C ARG A 48 -6.06 6.78 -1.19
N PHE A 49 -4.75 6.73 -1.26
CA PHE A 49 -3.89 7.67 -0.56
C PHE A 49 -3.20 8.57 -1.58
N PHE A 50 -2.77 9.73 -1.12
CA PHE A 50 -1.95 10.65 -1.89
C PHE A 50 -0.71 10.98 -1.06
N MET A 51 0.45 10.94 -1.73
CA MET A 51 1.72 11.40 -1.19
C MET A 51 2.15 12.62 -1.99
N ALA A 52 2.55 13.69 -1.31
CA ALA A 52 3.01 14.91 -1.97
C ALA A 52 4.36 14.68 -2.65
N ALA A 53 4.64 15.43 -3.72
CA ALA A 53 5.88 15.29 -4.48
C ALA A 53 7.13 15.41 -3.58
N GLY A 54 7.17 16.38 -2.65
CA GLY A 54 8.30 16.53 -1.73
C GLY A 54 8.49 15.37 -0.76
N GLU A 55 7.43 14.62 -0.42
CA GLU A 55 7.53 13.40 0.38
C GLU A 55 8.10 12.25 -0.45
N VAL A 56 7.70 12.14 -1.73
CA VAL A 56 8.24 11.15 -2.68
C VAL A 56 9.71 11.41 -2.99
N GLU A 57 10.11 12.68 -3.19
CA GLU A 57 11.49 13.07 -3.49
C GLU A 57 12.47 12.73 -2.35
N ALA A 58 11.98 12.64 -1.11
CA ALA A 58 12.77 12.22 0.03
C ALA A 58 12.98 10.69 0.11
N LEU A 59 12.28 9.92 -0.73
CA LEU A 59 12.41 8.46 -0.77
C LEU A 59 13.64 8.02 -1.57
N LEU A 60 14.25 6.94 -1.11
CA LEU A 60 15.38 6.32 -1.76
C LEU A 60 14.94 5.67 -3.07
N THR A 61 15.71 5.92 -4.12
CA THR A 61 15.55 5.27 -5.41
C THR A 61 16.82 4.52 -5.75
N GLU A 62 16.69 3.25 -6.08
CA GLU A 62 17.81 2.41 -6.52
C GLU A 62 17.63 1.96 -7.96
N ARG A 63 18.75 1.85 -8.67
CA ARG A 63 18.82 1.32 -10.02
C ARG A 63 19.77 0.14 -10.06
N GLY A 64 19.51 -0.79 -10.97
CA GLY A 64 20.41 -1.89 -11.27
C GLY A 64 21.76 -1.42 -11.80
N THR A 65 22.71 -2.33 -11.85
CA THR A 65 24.01 -2.08 -12.47
C THR A 65 23.84 -1.99 -14.00
N LYS A 66 24.95 -1.73 -14.71
CA LYS A 66 24.95 -1.71 -16.19
C LYS A 66 24.43 -3.02 -16.80
N GLU A 67 24.69 -4.15 -16.15
CA GLU A 67 24.23 -5.49 -16.58
C GLU A 67 22.70 -5.60 -16.51
N ASP A 68 22.10 -4.99 -15.50
CA ASP A 68 20.65 -4.85 -15.33
C ASP A 68 20.06 -3.68 -16.14
N ARG A 69 20.82 -3.08 -17.07
CA ARG A 69 20.41 -1.91 -17.87
C ARG A 69 19.88 -0.73 -17.03
N TYR A 70 20.32 -0.60 -15.78
CA TYR A 70 19.85 0.44 -14.85
C TYR A 70 18.34 0.43 -14.59
N TYR A 71 17.67 -0.74 -14.66
CA TYR A 71 16.26 -0.86 -14.27
C TYR A 71 16.05 -0.43 -12.82
N LEU A 72 14.93 0.24 -12.54
CA LEU A 72 14.54 0.61 -11.18
C LEU A 72 14.40 -0.64 -10.32
N LYS A 73 14.99 -0.61 -9.14
CA LYS A 73 14.85 -1.66 -8.13
C LYS A 73 13.77 -1.24 -7.15
N PRO A 74 12.93 -2.19 -6.69
CA PRO A 74 11.98 -1.88 -5.63
C PRO A 74 12.77 -1.69 -4.34
N VAL A 75 12.57 -0.55 -3.68
CA VAL A 75 13.22 -0.23 -2.40
C VAL A 75 12.25 -0.41 -1.23
N TYR A 76 10.95 -0.38 -1.50
CA TYR A 76 9.90 -0.37 -0.49
C TYR A 76 8.84 -1.46 -0.71
N SER A 77 8.13 -1.78 0.37
CA SER A 77 6.85 -2.47 0.36
C SER A 77 5.79 -1.57 0.99
N LEU A 78 4.55 -1.71 0.52
CA LEU A 78 3.39 -1.03 1.09
C LEU A 78 2.63 -2.01 1.96
N VAL A 79 2.33 -1.62 3.19
CA VAL A 79 1.52 -2.42 4.11
C VAL A 79 0.31 -1.61 4.52
N ILE A 80 -0.87 -2.21 4.43
CA ILE A 80 -2.13 -1.63 4.83
C ILE A 80 -2.68 -2.50 5.95
N GLU A 81 -2.69 -1.94 7.16
CA GLU A 81 -3.36 -2.53 8.32
C GLU A 81 -4.78 -1.98 8.36
N ALA A 82 -5.75 -2.87 8.24
CA ALA A 82 -7.16 -2.53 8.20
C ALA A 82 -7.87 -3.13 9.40
N THR A 83 -8.70 -2.31 10.05
CA THR A 83 -9.68 -2.75 11.05
C THR A 83 -11.05 -2.35 10.52
N THR A 84 -11.81 -3.35 10.07
CA THR A 84 -13.14 -3.12 9.50
C THR A 84 -14.22 -3.78 10.34
N GLN A 85 -15.43 -3.22 10.29
CA GLN A 85 -16.58 -3.77 11.01
C GLN A 85 -17.02 -5.13 10.45
N ILE A 86 -16.88 -5.33 9.14
CA ILE A 86 -17.42 -6.50 8.42
C ILE A 86 -16.38 -7.63 8.34
N ASN A 87 -15.11 -7.30 8.10
CA ASN A 87 -14.06 -8.29 7.84
C ASN A 87 -13.04 -8.38 8.98
N GLY A 88 -13.24 -7.64 10.07
CA GLY A 88 -12.36 -7.65 11.23
C GLY A 88 -11.00 -7.03 10.94
N VAL A 89 -9.96 -7.55 11.59
CA VAL A 89 -8.59 -7.07 11.43
C VAL A 89 -7.88 -7.88 10.34
N PHE A 90 -7.33 -7.19 9.34
CA PHE A 90 -6.53 -7.82 8.30
C PHE A 90 -5.38 -6.93 7.85
N VAL A 91 -4.40 -7.55 7.21
CA VAL A 91 -3.24 -6.87 6.64
C VAL A 91 -3.18 -7.18 5.14
N ALA A 92 -3.16 -6.13 4.32
CA ALA A 92 -2.85 -6.22 2.90
C ALA A 92 -1.43 -5.72 2.65
N ARG A 93 -0.68 -6.38 1.77
CA ARG A 93 0.71 -6.03 1.46
C ARG A 93 0.93 -5.97 -0.04
N ILE A 94 1.54 -4.88 -0.50
CA ILE A 94 2.15 -4.76 -1.83
C ILE A 94 3.65 -4.96 -1.64
N GLY A 95 4.15 -6.12 -2.08
CA GLY A 95 5.53 -6.54 -1.76
C GLY A 95 6.63 -5.75 -2.46
N LYS A 96 6.32 -5.04 -3.54
CA LYS A 96 7.30 -4.29 -4.33
C LYS A 96 6.72 -2.95 -4.76
N VAL A 97 7.34 -1.87 -4.31
CA VAL A 97 7.05 -0.49 -4.70
C VAL A 97 8.30 0.10 -5.35
N TYR A 98 8.13 0.61 -6.56
CA TYR A 98 9.16 1.30 -7.32
C TYR A 98 8.94 2.79 -7.17
N VAL A 99 10.01 3.51 -6.81
CA VAL A 99 10.05 4.97 -6.78
C VAL A 99 10.90 5.40 -7.97
N GLY A 100 10.48 6.43 -8.70
CA GLY A 100 11.09 6.84 -9.96
C GLY A 100 11.00 8.34 -10.19
#